data_AF-A0A1F6MFQ8-F1
#
_entry.id   AF-A0A1F6MFQ8-F1
#
_cell.length_a   1.000
_cell.length_b   1.000
_cell.length_c   1.000
_cell.angle_alpha   90.00
_cell.angle_beta   90.00
_cell.angle_gamma   90.00
#
_symmetry.space_group_name_H-M   'P 1'
#
loop_
_entity.id
_entity.type
_entity.pdbx_description
1 polymer ?
#
loop_
_entity_poly.entity_id
_entity_poly.type
_entity_poly.pdbx_seq_one_letter_code
_entity_poly.pdbx_strand_id
1 'polypeptide(L)'
;MNQQQQWAVALKKSKNNSAQAARVSSPVVKKHIEDAIAYYKKELRSAASAKRTERIPSIVKQLIGLRARQAAAAISESKNQKETDRTLTNYYIDCYRLVNAANQLVTP
;
A
#
# COMPACT_ATOMS: atom_id res chain seq x y z
N MET A 1 -1.36 20.67 -39.63
CA MET A 1 -0.98 20.57 -38.21
C MET A 1 0.16 19.59 -38.09
N ASN A 2 1.33 20.05 -37.63
CA ASN A 2 2.59 19.31 -37.73
C ASN A 2 2.72 18.35 -36.53
N GLN A 3 3.14 17.09 -36.75
CA GLN A 3 3.18 16.05 -35.71
C GLN A 3 3.92 16.52 -34.44
N GLN A 4 4.99 17.30 -34.58
CA GLN A 4 5.75 17.85 -33.44
C GLN A 4 4.91 18.69 -32.45
N GLN A 5 3.87 19.40 -32.91
CA GLN A 5 2.98 20.15 -32.01
C GLN A 5 2.09 19.23 -31.17
N GLN A 6 1.71 18.06 -31.69
CA GLN A 6 0.88 17.11 -30.95
C GLN A 6 1.66 16.41 -29.82
N TRP A 7 2.96 16.14 -30.02
CA TRP A 7 3.84 15.60 -28.98
C TRP A 7 4.06 16.58 -27.83
N ALA A 8 4.26 17.87 -28.13
CA ALA A 8 4.42 18.91 -27.12
C ALA A 8 3.15 19.11 -26.28
N VAL A 9 1.97 19.01 -26.89
CA VAL A 9 0.67 19.09 -26.18
C VAL A 9 0.42 17.84 -25.34
N ALA A 10 0.78 16.65 -25.82
CA ALA A 10 0.68 15.41 -25.04
C ALA A 10 1.62 15.43 -23.82
N LEU A 11 2.86 15.93 -23.98
CA LEU A 11 3.82 16.11 -22.88
C LEU A 11 3.32 17.13 -21.84
N LYS A 12 2.70 18.25 -22.27
CA LYS A 12 2.09 19.22 -21.35
C LYS A 12 0.87 18.63 -20.61
N LYS A 13 0.02 17.86 -21.28
CA LYS A 13 -1.13 17.18 -20.65
C LYS A 13 -0.68 16.12 -19.63
N SER A 14 0.38 15.37 -19.93
CA SER A 14 0.97 14.39 -19.00
C SER A 14 1.49 15.08 -17.73
N LYS A 15 2.24 16.19 -17.86
CA LYS A 15 2.75 16.94 -16.70
C LYS A 15 1.62 17.52 -15.83
N ASN A 16 0.52 17.99 -16.43
CA ASN A 16 -0.64 18.47 -15.67
C ASN A 16 -1.42 17.34 -14.98
N ASN A 17 -1.56 16.17 -15.60
CA ASN A 17 -2.21 15.02 -14.97
C ASN A 17 -1.40 14.47 -13.79
N SER A 18 -0.07 14.49 -13.85
CA SER A 18 0.81 14.11 -12.74
C SER A 18 0.72 15.10 -11.57
N ALA A 19 0.58 16.41 -11.85
CA ALA A 19 0.38 17.43 -10.82
C ALA A 19 -1.02 17.38 -10.18
N GLN A 20 -2.03 16.90 -10.92
CA GLN A 20 -3.40 16.75 -10.43
C GLN A 20 -3.60 15.44 -9.65
N ALA A 21 -2.88 14.37 -10.02
CA ALA A 21 -2.79 13.15 -9.21
C ALA A 21 -2.05 13.39 -7.88
N ALA A 22 -1.12 14.35 -7.83
CA ALA A 22 -0.45 14.80 -6.60
C ALA A 22 -1.37 15.58 -5.63
N ARG A 23 -2.62 15.88 -6.01
CA ARG A 23 -3.59 16.64 -5.21
C ARG A 23 -4.83 15.84 -4.78
N VAL A 24 -4.84 14.52 -4.91
CA VAL A 24 -5.74 13.73 -4.05
C VAL A 24 -5.18 13.88 -2.64
N SER A 25 -5.88 14.64 -1.80
CA SER A 25 -5.38 15.05 -0.49
C SER A 25 -4.85 13.84 0.29
N SER A 26 -3.58 13.92 0.74
CA SER A 26 -2.91 12.88 1.55
C SER A 26 -3.83 12.25 2.62
N PRO A 27 -4.70 13.00 3.32
CA PRO A 27 -5.63 12.43 4.31
C PRO A 27 -6.64 11.42 3.74
N VAL A 28 -7.18 11.65 2.55
CA VAL A 28 -8.16 10.75 1.92
C VAL A 28 -7.50 9.44 1.51
N VAL A 29 -6.29 9.52 0.95
CA VAL A 29 -5.51 8.34 0.56
C VAL A 29 -5.12 7.53 1.80
N LYS A 30 -4.66 8.18 2.86
CA LYS A 30 -4.35 7.53 4.14
C LYS A 30 -5.56 6.80 4.71
N LYS A 31 -6.71 7.47 4.77
CA LYS A 31 -7.96 6.87 5.26
C LYS A 31 -8.36 5.65 4.43
N HIS A 32 -8.30 5.74 3.10
CA HIS A 32 -8.59 4.58 2.24
C HIS A 32 -7.63 3.41 2.47
N ILE A 33 -6.34 3.67 2.69
CA ILE A 33 -5.36 2.63 3.00
C ILE A 33 -5.67 2.00 4.37
N GLU A 34 -6.00 2.80 5.37
CA GLU A 34 -6.38 2.32 6.71
C GLU A 34 -7.65 1.46 6.70
N ASP A 35 -8.69 1.93 6.00
CA ASP A 35 -9.95 1.21 5.83
C ASP A 35 -9.71 -0.13 5.11
N ALA A 36 -8.89 -0.13 4.04
CA ALA A 36 -8.54 -1.35 3.32
C ALA A 36 -7.74 -2.33 4.20
N ILE A 37 -6.80 -1.84 5.02
CA ILE A 37 -6.07 -2.68 5.98
C ILE A 37 -7.03 -3.30 6.99
N ALA A 38 -7.97 -2.51 7.53
CA ALA A 38 -8.96 -2.99 8.49
C ALA A 38 -9.86 -4.08 7.85
N TYR A 39 -10.30 -3.87 6.62
CA TYR A 39 -11.06 -4.84 5.84
C TYR A 39 -10.30 -6.16 5.67
N TYR A 40 -9.07 -6.12 5.15
CA TYR A 40 -8.31 -7.36 4.91
C TYR A 40 -7.88 -8.06 6.20
N LYS A 41 -7.70 -7.33 7.31
CA LYS A 41 -7.52 -7.95 8.64
C LYS A 41 -8.77 -8.69 9.10
N LYS A 42 -9.97 -8.17 8.79
CA LYS A 42 -11.24 -8.86 9.07
C LYS A 42 -11.40 -10.10 8.18
N GLU A 43 -11.10 -9.98 6.89
CA GLU A 43 -11.11 -11.13 5.96
C GLU A 43 -10.13 -12.21 6.38
N LEU A 44 -8.92 -11.85 6.83
CA LEU A 44 -7.93 -12.81 7.32
C LEU A 44 -8.46 -13.60 8.53
N ARG A 45 -9.03 -12.91 9.51
CA ARG A 45 -9.67 -13.54 10.68
C ARG A 45 -10.82 -14.45 10.26
N SER A 46 -11.67 -13.99 9.36
CA SER A 46 -12.80 -14.80 8.85
C SER A 46 -12.32 -16.05 8.11
N ALA A 47 -11.28 -15.94 7.28
CA ALA A 47 -10.70 -17.07 6.56
C ALA A 47 -10.06 -18.08 7.52
N ALA A 48 -9.34 -17.60 8.54
CA ALA A 48 -8.75 -18.44 9.58
C ALA A 48 -9.83 -19.18 10.40
N SER A 49 -10.86 -18.48 10.88
CA SER A 49 -11.98 -19.10 11.63
C SER A 49 -12.75 -20.12 10.79
N ALA A 50 -12.91 -19.87 9.49
CA ALA A 50 -13.56 -20.79 8.56
C ALA A 50 -12.63 -21.89 8.03
N LYS A 51 -11.37 -21.97 8.49
CA LYS A 51 -10.33 -22.90 8.02
C LYS A 51 -10.12 -22.88 6.49
N ARG A 52 -10.33 -21.72 5.86
CA ARG A 52 -10.10 -21.48 4.42
C ARG A 52 -8.65 -21.11 4.15
N THR A 53 -7.75 -22.06 4.39
CA THR A 53 -6.30 -21.84 4.33
C THR A 53 -5.82 -21.41 2.93
N GLU A 54 -6.54 -21.79 1.88
CA GLU A 54 -6.26 -21.42 0.49
C GLU A 54 -6.41 -19.91 0.23
N ARG A 55 -7.25 -19.21 1.01
CA ARG A 55 -7.48 -17.77 0.85
C ARG A 55 -6.46 -16.91 1.60
N ILE A 56 -5.81 -17.48 2.63
CA ILE A 56 -4.91 -16.76 3.53
C ILE A 56 -3.71 -16.12 2.79
N PRO A 57 -2.97 -16.82 1.90
CA PRO A 57 -1.84 -16.22 1.19
C PRO A 57 -2.20 -14.99 0.36
N SER A 58 -3.35 -15.03 -0.32
CA SER A 58 -3.84 -13.90 -1.13
C SER A 58 -4.16 -12.68 -0.26
N ILE A 59 -4.86 -12.89 0.86
CA ILE A 59 -5.20 -11.83 1.81
C ILE A 59 -3.93 -11.20 2.40
N VAL A 60 -2.95 -12.01 2.76
CA VAL A 60 -1.66 -11.56 3.31
C VAL A 60 -0.88 -10.74 2.30
N LYS A 61 -0.85 -11.16 1.02
CA LYS A 61 -0.24 -10.40 -0.07
C LYS A 61 -0.87 -9.01 -0.22
N GLN A 62 -2.20 -8.91 -0.12
CA GLN A 62 -2.90 -7.62 -0.15
C GLN A 62 -2.53 -6.75 1.06
N LEU A 63 -2.47 -7.33 2.26
CA LEU A 63 -2.07 -6.62 3.48
C LEU A 63 -0.64 -6.05 3.37
N ILE A 64 0.32 -6.85 2.89
CA ILE A 64 1.71 -6.40 2.68
C ILE A 64 1.74 -5.23 1.70
N GLY A 65 1.04 -5.34 0.57
CA GLY A 65 0.96 -4.27 -0.42
C GLY A 65 0.38 -2.96 0.15
N LEU A 66 -0.66 -3.06 0.98
CA LEU A 66 -1.25 -1.89 1.66
C LEU A 66 -0.30 -1.30 2.71
N ARG A 67 0.41 -2.12 3.48
CA ARG A 67 1.42 -1.64 4.45
C ARG A 67 2.59 -0.95 3.75
N ALA A 68 3.01 -1.44 2.58
CA ALA A 68 4.03 -0.79 1.77
C ALA A 68 3.60 0.61 1.31
N ARG A 69 2.35 0.74 0.84
CA ARG A 69 1.77 2.05 0.46
C ARG A 69 1.67 3.01 1.66
N GLN A 70 1.28 2.49 2.83
CA GLN A 70 1.23 3.28 4.06
C GLN A 70 2.61 3.77 4.48
N ALA A 71 3.62 2.90 4.43
CA ALA A 71 5.00 3.25 4.75
C ALA A 71 5.56 4.28 3.75
N ALA A 72 5.34 4.08 2.45
CA ALA A 72 5.77 5.02 1.42
C ALA A 72 5.14 6.41 1.60
N ALA A 73 3.84 6.48 1.95
CA ALA A 73 3.17 7.74 2.25
C ALA A 73 3.79 8.43 3.48
N ALA A 74 4.01 7.69 4.57
CA ALA A 74 4.63 8.23 5.79
C ALA A 74 6.07 8.72 5.54
N ILE A 75 6.86 7.98 4.76
CA ILE A 75 8.23 8.37 4.37
C ILE A 75 8.21 9.63 3.51
N SER A 76 7.28 9.75 2.56
CA SER A 76 7.18 10.94 1.70
C SER A 76 6.84 12.23 2.46
N GLU A 77 6.25 12.10 3.65
CA GLU A 77 5.90 13.22 4.52
C GLU A 77 6.97 13.51 5.59
N SER A 78 7.80 12.51 5.89
CA SER A 78 8.93 12.65 6.79
C SER A 78 10.00 13.54 6.17
N LYS A 79 10.51 14.49 6.97
CA LYS A 79 11.69 15.29 6.62
C LYS A 79 12.96 14.79 7.32
N ASN A 80 12.84 13.73 8.12
CA ASN A 80 13.89 13.26 9.03
C ASN A 80 14.28 11.82 8.70
N GLN A 81 15.58 11.59 8.46
CA GLN A 81 16.12 10.27 8.18
C GLN A 81 15.81 9.26 9.29
N LYS A 82 15.88 9.67 10.57
CA LYS A 82 15.57 8.77 11.70
C LYS A 82 14.12 8.30 11.70
N GLU A 83 13.18 9.15 11.28
CA GLU A 83 11.76 8.81 11.18
C GLU A 83 11.48 7.88 10.01
N THR A 84 12.17 8.10 8.89
CA THR A 84 12.16 7.20 7.72
C THR A 84 12.69 5.82 8.08
N ASP A 85 13.85 5.73 8.73
CA ASP A 85 14.47 4.45 9.14
C ASP A 85 13.58 3.69 10.13
N ARG A 86 12.96 4.41 11.08
CA ARG A 86 11.99 3.84 12.01
C ARG A 86 10.76 3.30 11.28
N THR A 87 10.24 4.04 10.30
CA THR A 87 9.08 3.64 9.50
C THR A 87 9.38 2.38 8.69
N LEU A 88 10.55 2.31 8.06
CA LEU A 88 11.02 1.13 7.34
C LEU A 88 11.17 -0.07 8.27
N THR A 89 11.83 0.11 9.42
CA THR A 89 12.00 -0.96 10.42
C THR A 89 10.65 -1.51 10.88
N ASN A 90 9.70 -0.64 11.23
CA ASN A 90 8.36 -1.05 11.62
C ASN A 90 7.64 -1.82 10.49
N TYR A 91 7.74 -1.32 9.26
CA TYR A 91 7.17 -2.00 8.10
C TYR A 91 7.74 -3.41 7.92
N TYR A 92 9.06 -3.60 8.02
CA TYR A 92 9.69 -4.92 7.93
C TYR A 92 9.21 -5.87 9.02
N ILE A 93 9.19 -5.41 10.28
CA ILE A 93 8.73 -6.21 11.43
C ILE A 93 7.28 -6.64 11.23
N ASP A 94 6.41 -5.74 10.78
CA ASP A 94 5.00 -6.06 10.56
C ASP A 94 4.79 -7.06 9.43
N CYS A 95 5.50 -6.90 8.31
CA CYS A 95 5.43 -7.86 7.20
C CYS A 95 5.94 -9.23 7.63
N TYR A 96 7.04 -9.29 8.37
CA TYR A 96 7.56 -10.54 8.93
C TYR A 96 6.53 -11.22 9.85
N ARG A 97 5.93 -10.47 10.78
CA ARG A 97 4.88 -10.98 11.67
C ARG A 97 3.67 -11.50 10.91
N LEU A 98 3.22 -10.77 9.88
CA LEU A 98 2.08 -11.18 9.04
C LEU A 98 2.36 -12.48 8.29
N VAL A 99 3.54 -12.62 7.67
CA VAL A 99 3.92 -13.84 6.96
C VAL A 99 4.07 -15.01 7.93
N ASN A 100 4.73 -14.81 9.07
CA ASN A 100 4.92 -15.87 10.05
C ASN A 100 3.57 -16.36 10.63
N ALA A 101 2.69 -15.43 11.00
CA ALA A 101 1.35 -15.77 11.47
C ALA A 101 0.52 -16.47 10.38
N ALA A 102 0.61 -16.02 9.12
CA ALA A 102 -0.05 -16.68 8.01
C ALA A 102 0.44 -18.12 7.81
N ASN A 103 1.76 -18.34 7.88
CA ASN A 103 2.35 -19.66 7.78
C ASN A 103 1.85 -20.57 8.91
N GLN A 104 1.75 -20.08 10.15
CA GLN A 104 1.17 -20.85 11.27
C GLN A 104 -0.30 -21.21 11.08
N LEU A 105 -1.04 -20.48 10.24
CA LEU A 105 -2.46 -20.75 9.95
C LEU A 105 -2.67 -21.68 8.75
N VAL A 106 -1.67 -21.80 7.88
CA VAL A 106 -1.75 -22.61 6.65
C VAL A 106 -0.99 -23.93 6.79
N THR A 107 0.10 -23.93 7.57
CA THR A 107 0.85 -25.15 7.90
C THR A 107 0.06 -25.95 8.93
N PRO A 108 -0.29 -27.22 8.64
CA PRO A 108 -1.01 -28.10 9.55
C PRO A 108 -0.25 -28.45 10.82
#